data_AF-A0A3L7Q7T5-F1
#
_entry.id   AF-A0A3L7Q7T5-F1
#
_cell.length_a   1.000
_cell.length_b   1.000
_cell.length_c   1.000
_cell.angle_alpha   90.00
_cell.angle_beta   90.00
_cell.angle_gamma   90.00
#
_symmetry.space_group_name_H-M   'P 1'
#
loop_
_entity.id
_entity.type
_entity.pdbx_description
1 polymer ?
#
loop_
_entity_poly.entity_id
_entity_poly.type
_entity_poly.pdbx_seq_one_letter_code
_entity_poly.pdbx_strand_id
1 'polypeptide(L)'
;MDGANVKSIDAITRFKATIAAARDDLARALAEADSDIDRAQLWIEREAPAYWKRQLTLRAEEVTVCKSALYRKQVTVSAKDSKPSVVDEKKALQRAQARLAEAEAKAKACKRWATTFQREVILFKGTMSAMQTVVERDLPMAVALMNRMADALARYAAPEPVELQSMLKALQDSAESTRRTGSGDALAGAASASGGVDPEGSTDAADGGSTDGSDGPADGGAA
;
A
#
# COMPACT_ATOMS: atom_id res chain seq x y z
N MET A 1 4.20 -35.88 -28.05
CA MET A 1 3.98 -35.54 -26.63
C MET A 1 4.53 -34.15 -26.45
N ASP A 2 3.64 -33.17 -26.37
CA ASP A 2 3.97 -31.75 -26.34
C ASP A 2 4.37 -31.40 -24.91
N GLY A 3 5.68 -31.25 -24.66
CA GLY A 3 6.22 -30.92 -23.35
C GLY A 3 5.73 -29.55 -22.90
N ALA A 4 5.39 -29.42 -21.62
CA ALA A 4 4.87 -28.20 -21.02
C ALA A 4 5.63 -26.94 -21.51
N ASN A 5 4.90 -25.95 -22.03
CA ASN A 5 5.47 -24.78 -22.70
C ASN A 5 6.11 -23.82 -21.68
N VAL A 6 7.40 -24.02 -21.37
CA VAL A 6 8.20 -23.23 -20.39
C VAL A 6 8.09 -21.71 -20.59
N LYS A 7 7.80 -21.25 -21.81
CA LYS A 7 7.58 -19.82 -22.12
C LYS A 7 6.36 -19.22 -21.39
N SER A 8 5.35 -20.03 -21.06
CA SER A 8 4.17 -19.54 -20.33
C SER A 8 4.48 -19.26 -18.85
N ILE A 9 5.36 -20.06 -18.23
CA ILE A 9 5.76 -19.89 -16.82
C ILE A 9 6.64 -18.63 -16.66
N ASP A 10 7.58 -18.42 -17.58
CA ASP A 10 8.42 -17.21 -17.59
C ASP A 10 7.58 -15.95 -17.83
N ALA A 11 6.60 -16.01 -18.75
CA ALA A 11 5.66 -14.91 -18.99
C ALA A 11 4.84 -14.53 -17.74
N ILE A 12 4.31 -15.53 -17.01
CA ILE A 12 3.57 -15.30 -15.75
C ILE A 12 4.49 -14.68 -14.70
N THR A 13 5.73 -15.17 -14.57
CA THR A 13 6.70 -14.67 -13.60
C THR A 13 7.09 -13.21 -13.88
N ARG A 14 7.32 -12.88 -15.15
CA ARG A 14 7.60 -11.51 -15.60
C ARG A 14 6.41 -10.59 -15.36
N PHE A 15 5.20 -11.02 -15.73
CA PHE A 15 4.00 -10.22 -15.54
C PHE A 15 3.71 -9.95 -14.05
N LYS A 16 3.93 -10.95 -13.20
CA LYS A 16 3.88 -10.79 -11.74
C LYS A 16 4.85 -9.71 -11.25
N ALA A 17 6.11 -9.76 -11.71
CA ALA A 17 7.11 -8.76 -11.34
C ALA A 17 6.69 -7.35 -11.79
N THR A 18 6.12 -7.22 -12.98
CA THR A 18 5.61 -5.92 -13.47
C THR A 18 4.41 -5.42 -12.66
N ILE A 19 3.49 -6.29 -12.23
CA ILE A 19 2.35 -5.90 -11.39
C ILE A 19 2.83 -5.48 -9.99
N ALA A 20 3.79 -6.19 -9.41
CA ALA A 20 4.35 -5.84 -8.11
C ALA A 20 5.04 -4.47 -8.16
N ALA A 21 5.87 -4.21 -9.17
CA ALA A 21 6.50 -2.91 -9.38
C ALA A 21 5.46 -1.80 -9.61
N ALA A 22 4.47 -2.04 -10.47
CA ALA A 22 3.40 -1.08 -10.73
C ALA A 22 2.58 -0.78 -9.47
N ARG A 23 2.29 -1.79 -8.63
CA ARG A 23 1.62 -1.60 -7.34
C ARG A 23 2.41 -0.66 -6.45
N ASP A 24 3.71 -0.89 -6.30
CA ASP A 24 4.55 -0.10 -5.40
C ASP A 24 4.68 1.36 -5.88
N ASP A 25 4.77 1.57 -7.21
CA ASP A 25 4.76 2.90 -7.81
C ASP A 25 3.42 3.61 -7.65
N LEU A 26 2.30 2.89 -7.86
CA LEU A 26 0.95 3.44 -7.64
C LEU A 26 0.72 3.79 -6.16
N ALA A 27 1.09 2.90 -5.24
CA ALA A 27 0.95 3.15 -3.80
C ALA A 27 1.73 4.39 -3.38
N ARG A 28 2.95 4.57 -3.90
CA ARG A 28 3.78 5.74 -3.64
C ARG A 28 3.14 7.02 -4.19
N ALA A 29 2.66 7.00 -5.43
CA ALA A 29 2.02 8.15 -6.05
C ALA A 29 0.72 8.55 -5.33
N LEU A 30 -0.08 7.58 -4.89
CA LEU A 30 -1.30 7.83 -4.11
C LEU A 30 -0.95 8.50 -2.76
N ALA A 31 0.03 7.97 -2.03
CA ALA A 31 0.46 8.52 -0.75
C ALA A 31 1.04 9.94 -0.87
N GLU A 32 1.79 10.23 -1.94
CA GLU A 32 2.30 11.56 -2.23
C GLU A 32 1.17 12.56 -2.50
N ALA A 33 0.19 12.17 -3.33
CA ALA A 33 -0.97 13.01 -3.61
C ALA A 33 -1.80 13.31 -2.36
N ASP A 34 -2.04 12.30 -1.51
CA ASP A 34 -2.74 12.50 -0.23
C ASP A 34 -1.97 13.43 0.70
N SER A 35 -0.65 13.27 0.80
CA SER A 35 0.20 14.13 1.61
C SER A 35 0.19 15.59 1.14
N ASP A 36 0.20 15.83 -0.17
CA ASP A 36 0.15 17.19 -0.73
C ASP A 36 -1.21 17.85 -0.47
N ILE A 37 -2.29 17.08 -0.56
CA ILE A 37 -3.64 17.56 -0.26
C ILE A 37 -3.79 17.89 1.22
N ASP A 38 -3.34 17.01 2.12
CA ASP A 38 -3.43 17.25 3.56
C ASP A 38 -2.58 18.46 3.97
N ARG A 39 -1.39 18.64 3.36
CA ARG A 39 -0.56 19.82 3.55
C ARG A 39 -1.23 21.09 3.05
N ALA A 40 -1.83 21.05 1.86
CA ALA A 40 -2.56 22.19 1.30
C ALA A 40 -3.78 22.54 2.18
N GLN A 41 -4.52 21.52 2.66
CA GLN A 41 -5.64 21.70 3.56
C GLN A 41 -5.21 22.39 4.86
N LEU A 42 -4.16 21.87 5.50
CA LEU A 42 -3.61 22.44 6.72
C LEU A 42 -3.19 23.91 6.52
N TRP A 43 -2.52 24.20 5.41
CA TRP A 43 -2.10 25.57 5.09
C TRP A 43 -3.31 26.50 4.93
N ILE A 44 -4.32 26.10 4.16
CA ILE A 44 -5.51 26.93 3.90
C ILE A 44 -6.34 27.15 5.17
N GLU A 45 -6.48 26.14 6.02
CA GLU A 45 -7.33 26.20 7.22
C GLU A 45 -6.64 26.89 8.39
N ARG A 46 -5.34 26.65 8.59
CA ARG A 46 -4.62 27.09 9.80
C ARG A 46 -3.67 28.25 9.54
N GLU A 47 -2.85 28.15 8.51
CA GLU A 47 -1.76 29.11 8.29
C GLU A 47 -2.23 30.36 7.54
N ALA A 48 -2.99 30.19 6.47
CA ALA A 48 -3.45 31.29 5.62
C ALA A 48 -4.29 32.32 6.38
N PRO A 49 -5.27 31.96 7.25
CA PRO A 49 -6.05 32.95 7.98
C PRO A 49 -5.21 33.76 8.96
N ALA A 50 -4.28 33.10 9.67
CA ALA A 50 -3.38 33.76 10.60
C ALA A 50 -2.42 34.72 9.87
N TYR A 51 -1.84 34.26 8.75
CA TYR A 51 -0.96 35.07 7.91
C TYR A 51 -1.68 36.32 7.39
N TRP A 52 -2.85 36.16 6.76
CA TRP A 52 -3.58 37.29 6.18
C TRP A 52 -4.13 38.25 7.23
N LYS A 53 -4.56 37.75 8.40
CA LYS A 53 -4.95 38.61 9.53
C LYS A 53 -3.79 39.51 9.96
N ARG A 54 -2.60 38.95 10.13
CA ARG A 54 -1.39 39.73 10.47
C ARG A 54 -1.03 40.73 9.36
N GLN A 55 -1.07 40.32 8.10
CA GLN A 55 -0.76 41.19 6.96
C GLN A 55 -1.75 42.36 6.84
N LEU A 56 -3.04 42.13 7.10
CA LEU A 56 -4.05 43.18 7.11
C LEU A 56 -3.78 44.21 8.20
N THR A 57 -3.44 43.78 9.42
CA THR A 57 -3.07 44.69 10.50
C THR A 57 -1.85 45.54 10.13
N LEU A 58 -0.76 44.92 9.67
CA LEU A 58 0.47 45.62 9.30
C LEU A 58 0.25 46.63 8.16
N ARG A 59 -0.50 46.25 7.12
CA ARG A 59 -0.79 47.13 5.99
C ARG A 59 -1.76 48.25 6.37
N ALA A 60 -2.70 48.00 7.30
CA ALA A 60 -3.58 49.02 7.83
C ALA A 60 -2.80 50.07 8.65
N GLU A 61 -1.86 49.61 9.47
CA GLU A 61 -0.93 50.48 10.20
C GLU A 61 -0.05 51.29 9.22
N GLU A 62 0.44 50.69 8.13
CA GLU A 62 1.19 51.43 7.10
C GLU A 62 0.35 52.58 6.51
N VAL A 63 -0.93 52.33 6.23
CA VAL A 63 -1.86 53.35 5.74
C VAL A 63 -2.06 54.47 6.77
N THR A 64 -2.23 54.15 8.06
CA THR A 64 -2.39 55.18 9.10
C THR A 64 -1.12 56.02 9.26
N VAL A 65 0.07 55.38 9.20
CA VAL A 65 1.36 56.07 9.20
C VAL A 65 1.48 57.02 8.01
N CYS A 66 1.18 56.57 6.79
CA CYS A 66 1.22 57.42 5.59
C CYS A 66 0.21 58.59 5.68
N LYS A 67 -1.00 58.36 6.21
CA LYS A 67 -1.99 59.44 6.44
C LYS A 67 -1.44 60.48 7.42
N SER A 68 -0.83 60.05 8.53
CA SER A 68 -0.24 60.95 9.52
C SER A 68 0.95 61.74 8.95
N ALA A 69 1.77 61.13 8.10
CA ALA A 69 2.90 61.80 7.44
C ALA A 69 2.42 62.89 6.47
N LEU A 70 1.40 62.56 5.66
CA LEU A 70 0.75 63.51 4.76
C LEU A 70 0.14 64.68 5.53
N TYR A 71 -0.61 64.41 6.61
CA TYR A 71 -1.20 65.45 7.44
C TYR A 71 -0.15 66.35 8.09
N ARG A 72 0.91 65.76 8.69
CA ARG A 72 2.03 66.53 9.26
C ARG A 72 2.65 67.48 8.23
N LYS A 73 2.92 67.00 7.01
CA LYS A 73 3.48 67.82 5.93
C LYS A 73 2.54 68.93 5.46
N GLN A 74 1.23 68.71 5.49
CA GLN A 74 0.23 69.73 5.14
C GLN A 74 0.14 70.84 6.19
N VAL A 75 0.28 70.50 7.47
CA VAL A 75 0.17 71.46 8.59
C VAL A 75 1.48 72.21 8.83
N THR A 76 2.64 71.64 8.48
CA THR A 76 3.94 72.29 8.68
C THR A 76 4.09 73.47 7.71
N VAL A 77 4.06 74.69 8.24
CA VAL A 77 4.34 75.92 7.48
C VAL A 77 5.83 75.97 7.17
N SER A 78 6.19 76.18 5.89
CA SER A 78 7.59 76.30 5.47
C SER A 78 8.13 77.68 5.84
N ALA A 79 9.38 77.75 6.29
CA ALA A 79 10.07 78.98 6.72
C ALA A 79 10.22 80.08 5.62
N LYS A 80 9.77 79.81 4.39
CA LYS A 80 9.85 80.70 3.22
C LYS A 80 8.48 81.08 2.64
N ASP A 81 7.38 80.91 3.40
CA ASP A 81 5.98 81.11 2.94
C ASP A 81 5.59 80.27 1.71
N SER A 82 6.40 79.26 1.36
CA SER A 82 6.14 78.38 0.22
C SER A 82 5.52 77.06 0.69
N LYS A 83 4.43 76.63 0.05
CA LYS A 83 3.75 75.36 0.40
C LYS A 83 4.70 74.17 0.16
N PRO A 84 4.97 73.32 1.16
CA PRO A 84 5.82 72.14 0.97
C PRO A 84 5.23 71.18 -0.07
N SER A 85 6.09 70.54 -0.87
CA SER A 85 5.65 69.51 -1.82
C SER A 85 5.08 68.32 -1.06
N VAL A 86 3.82 67.99 -1.32
CA VAL A 86 3.05 66.86 -0.73
C VAL A 86 2.84 65.71 -1.72
N VAL A 87 3.51 65.77 -2.88
CA VAL A 87 3.31 64.80 -3.97
C VAL A 87 3.83 63.43 -3.59
N ASP A 88 4.96 63.36 -2.89
CA ASP A 88 5.60 62.10 -2.52
C ASP A 88 4.81 61.36 -1.43
N GLU A 89 4.30 62.09 -0.43
CA GLU A 89 3.45 61.55 0.63
C GLU A 89 2.09 61.08 0.07
N LYS A 90 1.51 61.80 -0.90
CA LYS A 90 0.31 61.36 -1.62
C LYS A 90 0.56 60.06 -2.38
N LYS A 91 1.67 59.96 -3.12
CA LYS A 91 2.06 58.73 -3.83
C LYS A 91 2.36 57.58 -2.86
N ALA A 92 2.96 57.86 -1.70
CA ALA A 92 3.20 56.86 -0.66
C ALA A 92 1.89 56.33 -0.08
N LEU A 93 0.94 57.22 0.24
CA LEU A 93 -0.40 56.85 0.71
C LEU A 93 -1.13 55.98 -0.32
N GLN A 94 -1.13 56.37 -1.60
CA GLN A 94 -1.76 55.60 -2.66
C GLN A 94 -1.16 54.19 -2.77
N ARG A 95 0.17 54.05 -2.68
CA ARG A 95 0.85 52.75 -2.69
C ARG A 95 0.46 51.90 -1.48
N ALA A 96 0.41 52.47 -0.28
CA ALA A 96 0.00 51.76 0.93
C ALA A 96 -1.46 51.29 0.83
N GLN A 97 -2.36 52.14 0.33
CA GLN A 97 -3.77 51.78 0.10
C GLN A 97 -3.92 50.66 -0.94
N ALA A 98 -3.17 50.71 -2.04
CA ALA A 98 -3.19 49.66 -3.06
C ALA A 98 -2.72 48.30 -2.48
N ARG A 99 -1.65 48.30 -1.66
CA ARG A 99 -1.19 47.10 -0.96
C ARG A 99 -2.23 46.57 0.02
N LEU A 100 -2.92 47.44 0.75
CA LEU A 100 -3.98 47.02 1.67
C LEU A 100 -5.14 46.36 0.89
N ALA A 101 -5.61 46.98 -0.19
CA ALA A 101 -6.66 46.42 -1.04
C ALA A 101 -6.27 45.06 -1.65
N GLU A 102 -5.01 44.90 -2.09
CA GLU A 102 -4.48 43.63 -2.57
C GLU A 102 -4.53 42.55 -1.46
N ALA A 103 -4.14 42.89 -0.23
CA ALA A 103 -4.19 41.95 0.89
C ALA A 103 -5.63 41.57 1.27
N GLU A 104 -6.57 42.51 1.24
CA GLU A 104 -7.99 42.23 1.47
C GLU A 104 -8.56 41.29 0.40
N ALA A 105 -8.21 41.52 -0.87
CA ALA A 105 -8.62 40.65 -1.96
C ALA A 105 -8.07 39.22 -1.78
N LYS A 106 -6.79 39.09 -1.42
CA LYS A 106 -6.16 37.78 -1.15
C LYS A 106 -6.76 37.10 0.08
N ALA A 107 -7.00 37.83 1.17
CA ALA A 107 -7.64 37.30 2.36
C ALA A 107 -9.06 36.77 2.07
N LYS A 108 -9.86 37.52 1.29
CA LYS A 108 -11.17 37.09 0.82
C LYS A 108 -11.09 35.85 -0.06
N ALA A 109 -10.11 35.79 -0.97
CA ALA A 109 -9.87 34.63 -1.80
C ALA A 109 -9.50 33.40 -0.96
N CYS A 110 -8.60 33.52 0.01
CA CYS A 110 -8.24 32.42 0.92
C CYS A 110 -9.43 31.92 1.72
N LYS A 111 -10.28 32.81 2.23
CA LYS A 111 -11.52 32.41 2.93
C LYS A 111 -12.46 31.63 2.01
N ARG A 112 -12.61 32.05 0.75
CA ARG A 112 -13.41 31.31 -0.25
C ARG A 112 -12.80 29.93 -0.52
N TRP A 113 -11.49 29.88 -0.74
CA TRP A 113 -10.77 28.64 -0.98
C TRP A 113 -10.84 27.69 0.22
N ALA A 114 -10.88 28.17 1.47
CA ALA A 114 -11.07 27.29 2.63
C ALA A 114 -12.34 26.44 2.54
N THR A 115 -13.46 27.04 2.14
CA THR A 115 -14.72 26.29 2.00
C THR A 115 -14.75 25.44 0.73
N THR A 116 -14.33 26.00 -0.42
CA THR A 116 -14.36 25.26 -1.69
C THR A 116 -13.39 24.09 -1.67
N PHE A 117 -12.18 24.28 -1.15
CA PHE A 117 -11.14 23.25 -1.12
C PHE A 117 -11.56 22.05 -0.26
N GLN A 118 -12.16 22.25 0.92
CA GLN A 118 -12.69 21.16 1.75
C GLN A 118 -13.66 20.25 0.97
N ARG A 119 -14.55 20.85 0.18
CA ARG A 119 -15.50 20.09 -0.65
C ARG A 119 -14.77 19.28 -1.73
N GLU A 120 -13.81 19.89 -2.41
CA GLU A 120 -13.02 19.21 -3.45
C GLU A 120 -12.16 18.07 -2.86
N VAL A 121 -11.61 18.25 -1.66
CA VAL A 121 -10.85 17.20 -0.96
C VAL A 121 -11.73 15.99 -0.66
N ILE A 122 -12.96 16.20 -0.20
CA ILE A 122 -13.90 15.10 0.06
C ILE A 122 -14.21 14.33 -1.23
N LEU A 123 -14.46 15.05 -2.33
CA LEU A 123 -14.73 14.44 -3.63
C LEU A 123 -13.51 13.64 -4.12
N PHE A 124 -12.32 14.25 -4.04
CA PHE A 124 -11.06 13.61 -4.40
C PHE A 124 -10.84 12.32 -3.61
N LYS A 125 -10.88 12.38 -2.27
CA LYS A 125 -10.69 11.21 -1.40
C LYS A 125 -11.72 10.11 -1.68
N GLY A 126 -12.97 10.49 -2.00
CA GLY A 126 -13.99 9.54 -2.43
C GLY A 126 -13.62 8.79 -3.71
N THR A 127 -13.13 9.48 -4.74
CA THR A 127 -12.69 8.85 -6.00
C THR A 127 -11.40 8.04 -5.83
N MET A 128 -10.48 8.53 -4.99
CA MET A 128 -9.18 7.92 -4.72
C MET A 128 -9.30 6.61 -3.91
N SER A 129 -10.28 6.53 -3.00
CA SER A 129 -10.51 5.36 -2.14
C SER A 129 -10.75 4.06 -2.93
N ALA A 130 -11.44 4.14 -4.08
CA ALA A 130 -11.62 2.99 -4.96
C ALA A 130 -10.28 2.52 -5.56
N MET A 131 -9.45 3.46 -6.01
CA MET A 131 -8.13 3.16 -6.56
C MET A 131 -7.18 2.62 -5.49
N GLN A 132 -7.23 3.16 -4.27
CA GLN A 132 -6.50 2.66 -3.13
C GLN A 132 -6.88 1.21 -2.80
N THR A 133 -8.18 0.88 -2.85
CA THR A 133 -8.66 -0.51 -2.69
C THR A 133 -8.05 -1.45 -3.73
N VAL A 134 -7.96 -1.02 -4.99
CA VAL A 134 -7.34 -1.83 -6.06
C VAL A 134 -5.87 -2.09 -5.76
N VAL A 135 -5.12 -1.05 -5.35
CA VAL A 135 -3.69 -1.15 -5.09
C VAL A 135 -3.37 -1.97 -3.83
N GLU A 136 -4.15 -1.81 -2.77
CA GLU A 136 -3.90 -2.45 -1.48
C GLU A 136 -4.46 -3.87 -1.38
N ARG A 137 -5.57 -4.17 -2.07
CA ARG A 137 -6.25 -5.47 -1.99
C ARG A 137 -6.15 -6.25 -3.30
N ASP A 138 -6.63 -5.68 -4.41
CA ASP A 138 -6.86 -6.44 -5.63
C ASP A 138 -5.55 -6.82 -6.34
N LEU A 139 -4.55 -5.92 -6.38
CA LEU A 139 -3.24 -6.22 -6.97
C LEU A 139 -2.48 -7.33 -6.20
N PRO A 140 -2.39 -7.32 -4.86
CA PRO A 140 -1.83 -8.45 -4.11
C PRO A 140 -2.57 -9.77 -4.33
N MET A 141 -3.90 -9.73 -4.41
CA MET A 141 -4.70 -10.93 -4.72
C MET A 141 -4.38 -11.48 -6.11
N ALA A 142 -4.25 -10.61 -7.12
CA ALA A 142 -3.86 -11.01 -8.47
C ALA A 142 -2.46 -11.64 -8.49
N VAL A 143 -1.50 -11.06 -7.77
CA VAL A 143 -0.14 -11.63 -7.59
C VAL A 143 -0.18 -13.01 -6.94
N ALA A 144 -1.00 -13.19 -5.89
CA ALA A 144 -1.15 -14.48 -5.22
C ALA A 144 -1.79 -15.54 -6.14
N LEU A 145 -2.79 -15.16 -6.95
CA LEU A 145 -3.41 -16.04 -7.93
C LEU A 145 -2.41 -16.48 -8.99
N MET A 146 -1.64 -15.54 -9.55
CA MET A 146 -0.60 -15.84 -10.55
C MET A 146 0.49 -16.75 -9.98
N ASN A 147 0.88 -16.60 -8.70
CA ASN A 147 1.80 -17.53 -8.03
C ASN A 147 1.25 -18.95 -8.02
N ARG A 148 -0.02 -19.14 -7.63
CA ARG A 148 -0.66 -20.46 -7.62
C ARG A 148 -0.73 -21.08 -9.01
N MET A 149 -1.01 -20.27 -10.03
CA MET A 149 -1.03 -20.71 -11.43
C MET A 149 0.37 -21.13 -11.90
N ALA A 150 1.40 -20.35 -11.59
CA ALA A 150 2.79 -20.69 -11.91
C ALA A 150 3.22 -21.99 -11.22
N ASP A 151 2.89 -22.16 -9.93
CA ASP A 151 3.20 -23.39 -9.18
C ASP A 151 2.48 -24.61 -9.75
N ALA A 152 1.21 -24.47 -10.14
CA ALA A 152 0.46 -25.55 -10.76
C ALA A 152 1.10 -25.96 -12.09
N LEU A 153 1.45 -25.01 -12.95
CA LEU A 153 2.13 -25.28 -14.21
C LEU A 153 3.53 -25.89 -13.99
N ALA A 154 4.27 -25.43 -12.99
CA ALA A 154 5.57 -25.99 -12.64
C ALA A 154 5.48 -27.45 -12.19
N ARG A 155 4.45 -27.83 -11.42
CA ARG A 155 4.19 -29.23 -11.02
C ARG A 155 3.83 -30.13 -12.20
N TYR A 156 3.10 -29.62 -13.19
CA TYR A 156 2.81 -30.37 -14.42
C TYR A 156 4.01 -30.46 -15.37
N ALA A 157 4.87 -29.44 -15.37
CA ALA A 157 6.09 -29.41 -16.16
C ALA A 157 7.23 -30.23 -15.54
N ALA A 158 7.16 -30.53 -14.24
CA ALA A 158 8.10 -31.42 -13.57
C ALA A 158 7.93 -32.82 -14.17
N PRO A 159 8.93 -33.35 -14.91
CA PRO A 159 8.87 -34.73 -15.37
C PRO A 159 8.77 -35.65 -14.15
N GLU A 160 8.12 -36.81 -14.32
CA GLU A 160 8.14 -37.88 -13.32
C GLU A 160 9.53 -37.99 -12.69
N PRO A 161 9.63 -38.15 -11.36
CA PRO A 161 10.93 -38.30 -10.75
C PRO A 161 11.62 -39.47 -11.44
N VAL A 162 12.79 -39.19 -12.02
CA VAL A 162 13.66 -40.17 -12.70
C VAL A 162 13.90 -41.39 -11.79
N GLU A 163 13.74 -41.24 -10.47
CA GLU A 163 13.70 -42.34 -9.52
C GLU A 163 12.65 -43.41 -9.84
N LEU A 164 11.42 -43.05 -10.20
CA LEU A 164 10.36 -44.02 -10.54
C LEU A 164 10.67 -44.78 -11.83
N GLN A 165 11.24 -44.09 -12.83
CA GLN A 165 11.71 -44.73 -14.06
C GLN A 165 12.96 -45.59 -13.83
N SER A 166 13.88 -45.17 -12.95
CA SER A 166 15.05 -45.95 -12.58
C SER A 166 14.69 -47.17 -11.72
N MET A 167 13.70 -47.06 -10.84
CA MET A 167 13.16 -48.16 -10.04
C MET A 167 12.39 -49.15 -10.91
N LEU A 168 11.54 -48.66 -11.83
CA LEU A 168 10.87 -49.52 -12.81
C LEU A 168 11.87 -50.24 -13.72
N LYS A 169 12.93 -49.55 -14.17
CA LYS A 169 13.99 -50.15 -14.97
C LYS A 169 14.81 -51.18 -14.17
N ALA A 170 15.13 -50.90 -12.91
CA ALA A 170 15.80 -51.84 -12.02
C ALA A 170 14.95 -53.09 -11.72
N LEU A 171 13.64 -52.92 -11.56
CA LEU A 171 12.68 -54.02 -11.41
C LEU A 171 12.57 -54.85 -12.70
N GLN A 172 12.57 -54.20 -13.87
CA GLN A 172 12.58 -54.88 -15.18
C GLN A 172 13.87 -55.67 -15.40
N ASP A 173 15.03 -55.07 -15.11
CA ASP A 173 16.33 -55.74 -15.23
C ASP A 173 16.44 -56.95 -14.26
N SER A 174 15.87 -56.83 -13.05
CA SER A 174 15.80 -57.94 -12.09
C SER A 174 14.84 -59.06 -12.56
N ALA A 175 13.72 -58.71 -13.19
CA ALA A 175 12.77 -59.68 -13.74
C ALA A 175 13.34 -60.42 -14.96
N GLU A 176 14.10 -59.73 -15.82
CA GLU A 176 14.82 -60.33 -16.95
C GLU A 176 15.99 -61.20 -16.48
N SER A 177 16.72 -60.79 -15.44
CA SER A 177 17.76 -61.59 -14.81
C SER A 177 17.20 -62.90 -14.23
N THR A 178 16.04 -62.85 -13.57
CA THR A 178 15.33 -64.02 -13.02
C THR A 178 14.82 -64.97 -14.10
N ARG A 179 14.38 -64.45 -15.26
CA ARG A 179 14.04 -65.29 -16.43
C ARG A 179 15.26 -65.97 -17.05
N ARG A 180 16.44 -65.36 -16.95
CA ARG A 180 17.69 -65.93 -17.48
C ARG A 180 18.26 -67.00 -16.55
N THR A 181 18.10 -66.87 -15.23
CA THR A 181 18.44 -67.94 -14.26
C THR A 181 17.41 -69.06 -14.18
N GLY A 182 16.14 -68.81 -14.54
CA GLY A 182 15.09 -69.85 -14.58
C GLY A 182 15.19 -70.86 -15.73
N SER A 183 16.15 -70.69 -16.67
CA SER A 183 16.35 -71.63 -17.78
C SER A 183 17.54 -72.59 -17.56
N GLY A 184 18.19 -72.55 -16.40
CA GLY A 184 19.31 -73.43 -16.08
C GLY A 184 19.24 -73.88 -14.63
N ASP A 185 18.73 -75.09 -14.45
CA ASP A 185 18.93 -75.95 -13.27
C ASP A 185 17.96 -75.77 -12.08
N ALA A 186 16.95 -76.65 -12.01
CA ALA A 186 16.44 -77.25 -10.77
C ALA A 186 15.32 -78.26 -11.08
N LEU A 187 15.72 -79.46 -11.49
CA LEU A 187 14.90 -80.67 -11.42
C LEU A 187 15.51 -81.55 -10.32
N ALA A 188 15.07 -81.38 -9.06
CA ALA A 188 15.15 -82.40 -8.01
C ALA A 188 14.67 -81.87 -6.65
N GLY A 189 13.87 -82.67 -5.95
CA GLY A 189 13.90 -82.72 -4.49
C GLY A 189 12.63 -82.31 -3.75
N ALA A 190 11.59 -83.12 -3.83
CA ALA A 190 10.52 -83.18 -2.84
C ALA A 190 11.01 -83.88 -1.55
N ALA A 191 10.65 -83.35 -0.37
CA ALA A 191 10.03 -84.11 0.74
C ALA A 191 9.94 -83.29 2.06
N SER A 192 8.69 -83.16 2.53
CA SER A 192 8.12 -83.01 3.87
C SER A 192 9.00 -82.88 5.13
N ALA A 193 8.61 -81.93 6.01
CA ALA A 193 8.34 -82.22 7.42
C ALA A 193 7.44 -81.14 8.06
N SER A 194 6.41 -81.62 8.74
CA SER A 194 5.39 -80.91 9.52
C SER A 194 5.87 -80.51 10.92
N GLY A 195 5.30 -79.44 11.49
CA GLY A 195 5.17 -79.31 12.94
C GLY A 195 4.90 -77.90 13.47
N GLY A 196 3.80 -77.77 14.24
CA GLY A 196 3.72 -76.85 15.37
C GLY A 196 2.84 -75.62 15.19
N VAL A 197 1.70 -75.61 15.87
CA VAL A 197 0.67 -74.55 15.92
C VAL A 197 0.70 -73.90 17.32
N ASP A 198 0.28 -72.62 17.36
CA ASP A 198 -0.21 -71.80 18.48
C ASP A 198 0.76 -70.89 19.29
N PRO A 199 0.29 -69.78 19.94
CA PRO A 199 -0.32 -68.61 19.31
C PRO A 199 0.08 -67.25 19.96
N GLU A 200 -0.37 -66.17 19.33
CA GLU A 200 -0.71 -64.82 19.82
C GLU A 200 -0.12 -64.29 21.15
N GLY A 201 0.73 -63.26 21.02
CA GLY A 201 1.03 -62.30 22.08
C GLY A 201 0.41 -60.94 21.75
N SER A 202 -0.73 -60.64 22.38
CA SER A 202 -1.38 -59.33 22.44
C SER A 202 -1.09 -58.72 23.81
N THR A 203 -0.40 -57.59 23.83
CA THR A 203 -0.25 -56.67 24.97
C THR A 203 -0.52 -55.27 24.44
N ASP A 204 -1.68 -54.71 24.72
CA ASP A 204 -1.95 -53.85 25.88
C ASP A 204 -1.47 -52.40 25.67
N ALA A 205 -2.44 -51.50 25.52
CA ALA A 205 -2.36 -50.13 26.02
C ALA A 205 -3.77 -49.51 25.95
N ALA A 206 -4.48 -49.63 27.08
CA ALA A 206 -5.56 -48.75 27.47
C ALA A 206 -5.08 -47.29 27.62
N ASP A 207 -5.94 -46.32 27.32
CA ASP A 207 -6.33 -45.20 28.23
C ASP A 207 -7.40 -44.33 27.52
N GLY A 208 -8.66 -44.34 27.95
CA GLY A 208 -9.25 -43.25 28.76
C GLY A 208 -9.96 -42.23 27.85
N GLY A 209 -11.29 -42.22 27.68
CA GLY A 209 -12.27 -41.83 28.69
C GLY A 209 -12.32 -40.29 28.83
N SER A 210 -13.04 -39.57 27.95
CA SER A 210 -14.38 -38.99 28.19
C SER A 210 -14.46 -37.85 29.22
N THR A 211 -15.06 -36.72 28.80
CA THR A 211 -15.92 -35.70 29.48
C THR A 211 -15.71 -34.39 28.71
N ASP A 212 -16.61 -33.89 27.87
CA ASP A 212 -17.97 -33.37 28.13
C ASP A 212 -18.09 -32.50 29.38
N GLY A 213 -18.50 -31.23 29.20
CA GLY A 213 -18.56 -30.25 30.27
C GLY A 213 -18.56 -28.82 29.78
N SER A 214 -19.71 -28.38 29.28
CA SER A 214 -20.16 -26.99 29.25
C SER A 214 -20.00 -26.28 30.59
N ASP A 215 -19.56 -25.01 30.62
CA ASP A 215 -20.32 -23.95 31.30
C ASP A 215 -19.87 -22.53 30.92
N GLY A 216 -20.82 -21.59 31.02
CA GLY A 216 -20.81 -20.26 30.42
C GLY A 216 -20.07 -19.13 31.17
N PRO A 217 -20.38 -17.85 30.82
CA PRO A 217 -19.51 -16.68 31.05
C PRO A 217 -19.88 -15.83 32.28
N ALA A 218 -18.91 -15.09 32.80
CA ALA A 218 -19.06 -13.90 33.65
C ALA A 218 -17.79 -13.04 33.48
N ASP A 219 -17.84 -11.84 32.90
CA ASP A 219 -18.20 -10.55 33.50
C ASP A 219 -17.23 -10.05 34.60
N GLY A 220 -16.85 -8.77 34.47
CA GLY A 220 -16.37 -7.95 35.59
C GLY A 220 -14.87 -7.63 35.70
N GLY A 221 -14.48 -6.45 35.20
CA GLY A 221 -14.06 -5.37 36.11
C GLY A 221 -12.57 -5.08 36.35
N ALA A 222 -12.17 -3.89 35.89
CA ALA A 222 -11.34 -2.88 36.57
C ALA A 222 -9.82 -3.06 36.73
N ALA A 223 -9.07 -2.22 36.00
CA ALA A 223 -8.22 -1.16 36.58
C ALA A 223 -8.02 -0.03 35.56
#